data_AF-A0A8H6RJL4-F1
#
_entry.id   AF-A0A8H6RJL4-F1
#
_cell.length_a   1.000
_cell.length_b   1.000
_cell.length_c   1.000
_cell.angle_alpha   90.00
_cell.angle_beta   90.00
_cell.angle_gamma   90.00
#
_symmetry.space_group_name_H-M   'P 1'
#
loop_
_entity.id
_entity.type
_entity.pdbx_description
1 polymer ?
#
loop_
_entity_poly.entity_id
_entity_poly.type
_entity_poly.pdbx_seq_one_letter_code
_entity_poly.pdbx_strand_id
1 'polypeptide(L)'
;MARHAMLVLEHKLGLRPDGLMRLSDLSKHPVWLGLLADIEQSIFQKYAEMSHTQMRNSPVFASDVERLAKKHGPQIWSQDLEQRDQLLTRAAINNHNGHYPQDLYWSNPEHKEIILVHLRELVIEKVVNYRASEKQWWNRTVTDFNASPIGDPIQERGFDQLFNGDEAQEAGDFKNEDRGDTPNQS
;
A
#
# COMPACT_ATOMS: atom_id res chain seq x y z
N MET A 1 -8.85 -4.18 12.90
CA MET A 1 -9.15 -5.53 12.37
C MET A 1 -9.06 -5.63 10.83
N ALA A 2 -9.20 -4.54 10.06
CA ALA A 2 -9.24 -4.58 8.58
C ALA A 2 -7.96 -5.10 7.87
N ARG A 3 -6.76 -4.94 8.45
CA ARG A 3 -5.51 -5.46 7.87
C ARG A 3 -5.49 -6.98 7.70
N HIS A 4 -6.15 -7.72 8.58
CA HIS A 4 -6.16 -9.19 8.52
C HIS A 4 -7.07 -9.70 7.39
N ALA A 5 -8.22 -9.06 7.17
CA ALA A 5 -9.13 -9.40 6.08
C ALA A 5 -8.48 -9.16 4.70
N MET A 6 -7.82 -8.01 4.53
CA MET A 6 -7.10 -7.69 3.29
C MET A 6 -5.98 -8.69 3.02
N LEU A 7 -5.20 -9.06 4.04
CA LEU A 7 -4.13 -10.05 3.94
C LEU A 7 -4.64 -11.41 3.46
N VAL A 8 -5.74 -11.89 4.04
CA VAL A 8 -6.37 -13.17 3.65
C VAL A 8 -6.86 -13.11 2.19
N LEU A 9 -7.39 -11.98 1.74
CA LEU A 9 -7.84 -11.81 0.35
C LEU A 9 -6.66 -11.76 -0.63
N GLU A 10 -5.57 -11.08 -0.27
CA GLU A 10 -4.33 -11.09 -1.05
C GLU A 10 -3.76 -12.50 -1.21
N HIS A 11 -3.76 -13.29 -0.11
CA HIS A 11 -3.40 -14.71 -0.15
C HIS A 11 -4.29 -15.54 -1.07
N LYS A 12 -5.62 -15.41 -0.95
CA LYS A 12 -6.59 -16.12 -1.80
C LYS A 12 -6.43 -15.82 -3.30
N LEU A 13 -5.82 -14.69 -3.63
CA LEU A 13 -5.55 -14.26 -5.01
C LEU A 13 -4.13 -14.61 -5.47
N GLY A 14 -3.26 -15.11 -4.59
CA GLY A 14 -1.84 -15.38 -4.84
C GLY A 14 -0.96 -14.12 -4.87
N LEU A 15 -1.52 -12.94 -4.53
CA LEU A 15 -0.86 -11.63 -4.64
C LEU A 15 0.14 -11.34 -3.51
N ARG A 16 0.36 -12.28 -2.59
CA ARG A 16 1.33 -12.07 -1.53
C ARG A 16 2.12 -13.34 -1.32
N PRO A 17 3.43 -13.27 -1.18
CA PRO A 17 4.22 -14.46 -0.94
C PRO A 17 4.30 -14.81 0.54
N ASP A 18 4.35 -16.12 0.81
CA ASP A 18 4.68 -16.68 2.12
C ASP A 18 6.20 -16.65 2.40
N GLY A 19 7.02 -16.18 1.45
CA GLY A 19 8.47 -16.07 1.56
C GLY A 19 9.04 -14.97 0.66
N LEU A 20 10.38 -14.88 0.56
CA LEU A 20 11.03 -14.01 -0.42
C LEU A 20 10.66 -14.48 -1.84
N MET A 21 9.87 -13.71 -2.58
CA MET A 21 9.76 -13.90 -4.03
C MET A 21 11.16 -13.68 -4.60
N ARG A 22 11.76 -14.75 -5.11
CA ARG A 22 13.14 -14.75 -5.61
C ARG A 22 13.35 -13.81 -6.80
N LEU A 23 12.26 -13.34 -7.43
CA LEU A 23 12.25 -12.66 -8.73
C LEU A 23 11.39 -11.38 -8.79
N SER A 24 10.67 -10.97 -7.75
CA SER A 24 9.86 -9.75 -7.86
C SER A 24 9.51 -9.08 -6.52
N ASP A 25 9.60 -7.76 -6.54
CA ASP A 25 8.95 -6.90 -5.56
C ASP A 25 7.61 -6.49 -6.17
N LEU A 26 6.54 -7.23 -5.86
CA LEU A 26 5.20 -6.96 -6.40
C LEU A 26 4.80 -5.49 -6.24
N SER A 27 5.21 -4.84 -5.13
CA SER A 27 4.91 -3.44 -4.86
C SER A 27 5.49 -2.47 -5.90
N LYS A 28 6.48 -2.90 -6.69
CA LYS A 28 7.11 -2.13 -7.77
C LYS A 28 6.74 -2.63 -9.16
N HIS A 29 5.96 -3.72 -9.27
CA HIS A 29 5.66 -4.30 -10.57
C HIS A 29 4.64 -3.44 -11.34
N PRO A 30 4.91 -3.04 -12.59
CA PRO A 30 4.09 -2.06 -13.32
C PRO A 30 2.65 -2.52 -13.56
N VAL A 31 2.43 -3.83 -13.80
CA VAL A 31 1.08 -4.40 -13.94
C VAL A 31 0.28 -4.26 -12.64
N TRP A 32 0.91 -4.52 -11.50
CA TRP A 32 0.25 -4.40 -10.19
C TRP A 32 -0.03 -2.93 -9.84
N LEU A 33 0.94 -2.04 -10.06
CA LEU A 33 0.78 -0.61 -9.88
C LEU A 33 -0.33 -0.04 -10.78
N GLY A 34 -0.44 -0.52 -12.02
CA GLY A 34 -1.51 -0.14 -12.94
C GLY A 34 -2.90 -0.51 -12.42
N LEU A 35 -3.07 -1.71 -11.84
CA LEU A 35 -4.33 -2.09 -11.20
C LEU A 35 -4.65 -1.19 -10.00
N LEU A 36 -3.67 -0.91 -9.14
CA LEU A 36 -3.87 -0.05 -7.97
C LEU A 36 -4.26 1.39 -8.36
N ALA A 37 -3.57 1.96 -9.36
CA ALA A 37 -3.86 3.28 -9.88
C ALA A 37 -5.28 3.36 -10.46
N ASP A 38 -5.71 2.36 -11.23
CA ASP A 38 -7.06 2.34 -11.79
C ASP A 38 -8.13 2.16 -10.69
N ILE A 39 -7.86 1.38 -9.64
CA ILE A 39 -8.75 1.26 -8.47
C ILE A 39 -8.89 2.64 -7.79
N GLU A 40 -7.79 3.33 -7.54
CA GLU A 40 -7.80 4.65 -6.91
C GLU A 40 -8.61 5.66 -7.73
N GLN A 41 -8.31 5.76 -9.03
CA GLN A 41 -8.93 6.73 -9.93
C GLN A 41 -10.41 6.42 -10.21
N SER A 42 -10.78 5.15 -10.39
CA SER A 42 -12.11 4.76 -10.85
C SER A 42 -13.07 4.36 -9.73
N ILE A 43 -12.55 3.87 -8.60
CA ILE A 43 -13.36 3.31 -7.52
C ILE A 43 -13.38 4.22 -6.30
N PHE A 44 -12.22 4.67 -5.80
CA PHE A 44 -12.16 5.30 -4.48
C PHE A 44 -13.06 6.52 -4.39
N GLN A 45 -12.89 7.50 -5.29
CA GLN A 45 -13.71 8.72 -5.29
C GLN A 45 -15.21 8.43 -5.47
N LYS A 46 -15.56 7.48 -6.33
CA LYS A 46 -16.95 7.17 -6.66
C LYS A 46 -17.70 6.45 -5.53
N TYR A 47 -16.98 5.65 -4.76
CA TYR A 47 -17.57 4.77 -3.75
C TYR A 47 -17.12 5.09 -2.33
N ALA A 48 -16.41 6.21 -2.10
CA ALA A 48 -15.89 6.66 -0.79
C ALA A 48 -16.95 6.96 0.28
N GLU A 49 -18.24 7.00 -0.05
CA GLU A 49 -19.30 7.20 0.95
C GLU A 49 -20.12 5.92 1.25
N MET A 50 -20.07 4.89 0.39
CA MET A 50 -20.83 3.65 0.59
C MET A 50 -20.29 2.72 1.68
N SER A 51 -21.08 2.30 2.66
CA SER A 51 -20.68 1.26 3.62
C SER A 51 -20.32 -0.07 2.93
N HIS A 52 -19.65 -0.96 3.67
CA HIS A 52 -19.30 -2.32 3.21
C HIS A 52 -20.53 -3.04 2.62
N THR A 53 -21.65 -3.07 3.34
CA THR A 53 -22.89 -3.71 2.89
C THR A 53 -23.45 -3.06 1.62
N GLN A 54 -23.39 -1.74 1.50
CA GLN A 54 -23.85 -1.04 0.29
C GLN A 54 -23.00 -1.41 -0.93
N MET A 55 -21.67 -1.48 -0.81
CA MET A 55 -20.80 -1.90 -1.92
C MET A 55 -21.00 -3.37 -2.30
N ARG A 56 -21.16 -4.26 -1.31
CA ARG A 56 -21.42 -5.69 -1.56
C ARG A 56 -22.76 -5.93 -2.28
N ASN A 57 -23.76 -5.09 -2.03
CA ASN A 57 -25.07 -5.21 -2.69
C ASN A 57 -25.20 -4.36 -3.96
N SER A 58 -24.19 -3.54 -4.30
CA SER A 58 -24.25 -2.64 -5.46
C SER A 58 -23.86 -3.36 -6.76
N PRO A 59 -24.80 -3.51 -7.73
CA PRO A 59 -24.48 -4.09 -9.03
C PRO A 59 -23.55 -3.18 -9.84
N VAL A 60 -23.66 -1.86 -9.68
CA VAL A 60 -22.78 -0.90 -10.36
C VAL A 60 -21.34 -1.05 -9.88
N PHE A 61 -21.14 -1.19 -8.56
CA PHE A 61 -19.81 -1.45 -8.02
C PHE A 61 -19.24 -2.77 -8.53
N ALA A 62 -20.07 -3.83 -8.57
CA ALA A 62 -19.66 -5.12 -9.13
C ALA A 62 -19.20 -5.00 -10.59
N SER A 63 -19.97 -4.31 -11.44
CA SER A 63 -19.62 -4.08 -12.84
C SER A 63 -18.35 -3.25 -13.01
N ASP A 64 -18.12 -2.26 -12.16
CA ASP A 64 -16.91 -1.43 -12.21
C ASP A 64 -15.66 -2.26 -11.86
N VAL A 65 -15.72 -3.09 -10.81
CA VAL A 65 -14.65 -4.04 -10.49
C VAL A 65 -14.45 -5.07 -11.60
N GLU A 66 -15.52 -5.57 -12.21
CA GLU A 66 -15.43 -6.52 -13.32
C GLU A 66 -14.71 -5.91 -14.53
N ARG A 67 -14.92 -4.62 -14.83
CA ARG A 67 -14.17 -3.92 -15.88
C ARG A 67 -12.68 -3.84 -15.56
N LEU A 68 -12.31 -3.53 -14.32
CA LEU A 68 -10.91 -3.56 -13.88
C LEU A 68 -10.30 -4.95 -14.03
N ALA A 69 -11.02 -5.98 -13.60
CA ALA A 69 -10.59 -7.36 -13.72
C ALA A 69 -10.41 -7.77 -15.18
N LYS A 70 -11.31 -7.37 -16.09
CA LYS A 70 -11.17 -7.63 -17.54
C LYS A 70 -9.94 -6.96 -18.15
N LYS A 71 -9.57 -5.77 -17.66
CA LYS A 71 -8.39 -5.03 -18.13
C LYS A 71 -7.08 -5.68 -17.66
N HIS A 72 -6.96 -5.97 -16.37
CA HIS A 72 -5.70 -6.40 -15.75
C HIS A 72 -5.57 -7.91 -15.56
N GLY A 73 -6.69 -8.61 -15.45
CA GLY A 73 -6.75 -10.03 -15.14
C GLY A 73 -5.97 -10.95 -16.08
N PRO A 74 -6.02 -10.75 -17.42
CA PRO A 74 -5.21 -11.53 -18.35
C PRO A 74 -3.69 -11.43 -18.12
N GLN A 75 -3.22 -10.29 -17.58
CA GLN A 75 -1.78 -10.06 -17.33
C GLN A 75 -1.36 -10.57 -15.95
N ILE A 76 -2.22 -10.44 -14.94
CA ILE A 76 -1.92 -10.87 -13.56
C ILE A 76 -2.07 -12.39 -13.41
N TRP A 77 -3.23 -12.93 -13.80
CA TRP A 77 -3.51 -14.37 -13.75
C TRP A 77 -3.29 -15.03 -15.12
N SER A 78 -2.18 -14.68 -15.77
CA SER A 78 -1.80 -15.17 -17.10
C SER A 78 -1.48 -16.67 -17.09
N GLN A 79 -1.57 -17.29 -18.27
CA GLN A 79 -1.03 -18.62 -18.56
C GLN A 79 0.50 -18.58 -18.80
N ASP A 80 1.04 -17.40 -19.09
CA ASP A 80 2.48 -17.17 -19.17
C ASP A 80 3.09 -17.30 -17.77
N LEU A 81 3.81 -18.39 -17.54
CA LEU A 81 4.41 -18.69 -16.25
C LEU A 81 5.51 -17.69 -15.87
N GLU A 82 6.26 -17.17 -16.85
CA GLU A 82 7.35 -16.22 -16.59
C GLU A 82 6.80 -14.88 -16.09
N GLN A 83 5.76 -14.36 -16.76
CA GLN A 83 5.06 -13.16 -16.30
C GLN A 83 4.35 -13.40 -14.96
N ARG A 84 3.69 -14.54 -14.84
CA ARG A 84 2.92 -14.90 -13.65
C ARG A 84 3.80 -15.01 -12.41
N ASP A 85 4.96 -15.65 -12.51
CA ASP A 85 5.89 -15.86 -11.38
C ASP A 85 6.53 -14.56 -10.88
N GLN A 86 6.44 -13.48 -11.66
CA GLN A 86 6.79 -12.12 -11.21
C GLN A 86 5.67 -11.45 -10.42
N LEU A 87 4.44 -11.96 -10.47
CA LEU A 87 3.25 -11.31 -9.90
C LEU A 87 2.60 -12.13 -8.78
N LEU A 88 2.62 -13.46 -8.90
CA LEU A 88 1.84 -14.36 -8.07
C LEU A 88 2.72 -15.44 -7.46
N THR A 89 2.40 -15.79 -6.22
CA THR A 89 2.96 -16.97 -5.57
C THR A 89 2.29 -18.21 -6.14
N ARG A 90 3.08 -19.27 -6.34
CA ARG A 90 2.53 -20.57 -6.72
C ARG A 90 1.70 -21.16 -5.60
N ALA A 91 0.52 -21.65 -5.95
CA ALA A 91 -0.32 -22.37 -5.02
C ALA A 91 0.36 -23.65 -4.53
N ALA A 92 0.19 -23.93 -3.24
CA ALA A 92 0.51 -25.21 -2.64
C ALA A 92 -0.48 -25.49 -1.53
N ILE A 93 -0.74 -26.77 -1.25
CA ILE A 93 -1.78 -27.22 -0.31
C ILE A 93 -1.64 -26.57 1.08
N ASN A 94 -0.40 -26.31 1.52
CA ASN A 94 -0.11 -25.69 2.81
C ASN A 94 0.25 -24.20 2.72
N ASN A 95 0.29 -23.61 1.52
CA ASN A 95 0.54 -22.18 1.37
C ASN A 95 -0.66 -21.38 1.87
N HIS A 96 -0.36 -20.24 2.49
CA HIS A 96 -1.29 -19.27 3.05
C HIS A 96 -2.32 -19.89 3.99
N ASN A 97 -1.90 -20.86 4.83
CA ASN A 97 -2.79 -21.61 5.71
C ASN A 97 -3.94 -22.31 4.95
N GLY A 98 -3.69 -22.75 3.71
CA GLY A 98 -4.68 -23.39 2.86
C GLY A 98 -5.63 -22.43 2.13
N HIS A 99 -5.39 -21.11 2.19
CA HIS A 99 -6.22 -20.13 1.50
C HIS A 99 -5.96 -20.04 -0.02
N TYR A 100 -4.86 -20.63 -0.52
CA TYR A 100 -4.54 -20.66 -1.94
C TYR A 100 -4.15 -22.08 -2.39
N PRO A 101 -5.13 -23.01 -2.46
CA PRO A 101 -4.85 -24.42 -2.68
C PRO A 101 -4.51 -24.75 -4.15
N GLN A 102 -4.86 -23.88 -5.10
CA GLN A 102 -4.59 -24.07 -6.53
C GLN A 102 -4.31 -22.75 -7.25
N ASP A 103 -3.51 -22.81 -8.31
CA ASP A 103 -3.20 -21.65 -9.16
C ASP A 103 -4.45 -21.21 -9.93
N LEU A 104 -4.82 -19.93 -9.80
CA LEU A 104 -5.94 -19.34 -10.53
C LEU A 104 -5.48 -18.75 -11.87
N TYR A 105 -6.25 -18.98 -12.93
CA TYR A 105 -5.90 -18.57 -14.30
C TYR A 105 -7.07 -17.82 -14.94
N TRP A 106 -6.81 -16.67 -15.56
CA TRP A 106 -7.87 -15.83 -16.16
C TRP A 106 -8.60 -16.51 -17.32
N SER A 107 -7.91 -17.39 -18.05
CA SER A 107 -8.49 -18.11 -19.19
C SER A 107 -9.43 -19.25 -18.77
N ASN A 108 -9.40 -19.68 -17.50
CA ASN A 108 -10.32 -20.68 -16.97
C ASN A 108 -11.57 -19.97 -16.40
N PRO A 109 -12.79 -20.24 -16.90
CA PRO A 109 -14.02 -19.60 -16.42
C PRO A 109 -14.28 -19.76 -14.92
N GLU A 110 -14.05 -20.95 -14.35
CA GLU A 110 -14.27 -21.20 -12.92
C GLU A 110 -13.28 -20.40 -12.06
N HIS A 111 -12.01 -20.36 -12.49
CA HIS A 111 -10.99 -19.58 -11.81
C HIS A 111 -11.29 -18.08 -11.91
N LYS A 112 -11.78 -17.62 -13.06
CA LYS A 112 -12.18 -16.24 -13.28
C LYS A 112 -13.30 -15.81 -12.34
N GLU A 113 -14.28 -16.67 -12.08
CA GLU A 113 -15.33 -16.39 -11.07
C GLU A 113 -14.73 -16.22 -9.67
N ILE A 114 -13.83 -17.12 -9.26
CA ILE A 114 -13.13 -17.03 -7.97
C ILE A 114 -12.32 -15.73 -7.87
N ILE A 115 -11.57 -15.39 -8.92
CA ILE A 115 -10.79 -14.14 -9.01
C ILE A 115 -11.72 -12.94 -8.84
N LEU A 116 -12.84 -12.89 -9.57
CA LEU A 116 -13.79 -11.78 -9.51
C LEU A 116 -14.38 -11.59 -8.11
N VAL A 117 -14.79 -12.69 -7.45
CA VAL A 117 -15.33 -12.65 -6.09
C VAL A 117 -14.29 -12.10 -5.11
N HIS A 118 -13.08 -12.64 -5.12
CA HIS A 118 -12.04 -12.23 -4.17
C HIS A 118 -11.48 -10.84 -4.46
N LEU A 119 -11.33 -10.47 -5.74
CA LEU A 119 -10.91 -9.12 -6.13
C LEU A 119 -11.94 -8.08 -5.71
N ARG A 120 -13.24 -8.38 -5.86
CA ARG A 120 -14.31 -7.49 -5.39
C ARG A 120 -14.23 -7.22 -3.91
N GLU A 121 -14.10 -8.27 -3.10
CA GLU A 121 -13.95 -8.15 -1.65
C GLU A 121 -12.64 -7.39 -1.29
N LEU A 122 -11.54 -7.64 -2.02
CA LEU A 122 -10.29 -6.90 -1.82
C LEU A 122 -10.46 -5.40 -2.08
N VAL A 123 -11.14 -5.03 -3.17
CA VAL A 123 -11.39 -3.62 -3.51
C VAL A 123 -12.28 -2.95 -2.46
N ILE A 124 -13.31 -3.64 -1.96
CA ILE A 124 -14.15 -3.16 -0.85
C ILE A 124 -13.29 -2.85 0.38
N GLU A 125 -12.44 -3.78 0.79
CA GLU A 125 -11.55 -3.58 1.94
C GLU A 125 -10.60 -2.41 1.70
N LYS A 126 -10.07 -2.25 0.47
CA LYS A 126 -9.22 -1.10 0.12
C LYS A 126 -9.97 0.23 0.22
N VAL A 127 -11.20 0.32 -0.27
CA VAL A 127 -12.05 1.53 -0.17
C VAL A 127 -12.34 1.88 1.30
N VAL A 128 -12.72 0.89 2.12
CA VAL A 128 -13.01 1.10 3.55
C VAL A 128 -11.75 1.58 4.29
N ASN A 129 -10.59 0.99 3.99
CA ASN A 129 -9.33 1.39 4.61
C ASN A 129 -8.87 2.78 4.15
N TYR A 130 -9.05 3.13 2.87
CA TYR A 130 -8.76 4.47 2.35
C TYR A 130 -9.49 5.55 3.15
N ARG A 131 -10.79 5.36 3.43
CA ARG A 131 -11.55 6.27 4.31
C ARG A 131 -11.02 6.29 5.73
N ALA A 132 -10.65 5.13 6.28
CA ALA A 132 -10.14 5.07 7.64
C ALA A 132 -8.83 5.87 7.76
N SER A 133 -7.96 5.80 6.76
CA SER A 133 -6.73 6.62 6.70
C SER A 133 -7.02 8.10 6.46
N GLU A 134 -7.93 8.46 5.55
CA GLU A 134 -8.32 9.87 5.36
C GLU A 134 -9.00 10.45 6.59
N LYS A 135 -9.87 9.68 7.25
CA LYS A 135 -10.51 10.08 8.51
C LYS A 135 -9.49 10.21 9.63
N GLN A 136 -8.47 9.34 9.69
CA GLN A 136 -7.37 9.47 10.65
C GLN A 136 -6.52 10.72 10.36
N TRP A 137 -6.25 11.02 9.09
CA TRP A 137 -5.58 12.25 8.69
C TRP A 137 -6.42 13.48 9.07
N TRP A 138 -7.69 13.54 8.68
CA TRP A 138 -8.62 14.60 9.05
C TRP A 138 -8.76 14.76 10.56
N ASN A 139 -8.90 13.67 11.30
CA ASN A 139 -8.99 13.72 12.76
C ASN A 139 -7.69 14.24 13.38
N ARG A 140 -6.50 13.87 12.86
CA ARG A 140 -5.23 14.46 13.31
C ARG A 140 -5.16 15.94 12.98
N THR A 141 -5.39 16.31 11.71
CA THR A 141 -5.38 17.70 11.27
C THR A 141 -6.36 18.58 12.05
N VAL A 142 -7.59 18.11 12.30
CA VAL A 142 -8.59 18.84 13.11
C VAL A 142 -8.23 18.85 14.59
N THR A 143 -7.63 17.79 15.13
CA THR A 143 -7.15 17.79 16.52
C THR A 143 -5.96 18.73 16.70
N ASP A 144 -5.02 18.75 15.76
CA ASP A 144 -3.87 19.67 15.73
C ASP A 144 -4.34 21.13 15.54
N PHE A 145 -5.36 21.34 14.70
CA PHE A 145 -5.99 22.64 14.48
C PHE A 145 -6.78 23.13 15.71
N ASN A 146 -7.50 22.24 16.40
CA ASN A 146 -8.27 22.57 17.61
C ASN A 146 -7.43 22.57 18.91
N ALA A 147 -6.22 22.01 18.89
CA ALA A 147 -5.27 22.04 20.00
C ALA A 147 -4.41 23.31 20.00
N SER A 148 -4.52 24.16 18.99
CA SER A 148 -3.93 25.50 19.00
C SER A 148 -4.81 26.44 19.83
N PRO A 149 -4.34 26.98 20.96
CA PRO A 149 -5.08 27.99 21.70
C PRO A 149 -5.36 29.18 20.77
N ILE A 150 -6.60 29.66 20.75
CA ILE A 150 -6.96 30.89 20.06
C ILE A 150 -6.20 32.04 20.75
N GLY A 151 -5.04 32.39 20.19
CA GLY A 151 -4.18 33.44 20.70
C GLY A 151 -2.71 33.16 20.44
N ASP A 152 -2.27 33.29 19.18
CA ASP A 152 -1.13 34.14 18.82
C ASP A 152 -0.86 34.08 17.30
N PRO A 153 -0.38 35.17 16.68
CA PRO A 153 -0.41 35.35 15.24
C PRO A 153 0.58 34.43 14.52
N ILE A 154 0.09 33.89 13.40
CA ILE A 154 0.80 33.09 12.40
C ILE A 154 2.20 33.67 12.15
N GLN A 155 3.24 33.02 12.65
CA GLN A 155 4.56 33.09 12.02
C GLN A 155 4.61 31.98 10.96
N GLU A 156 4.52 32.40 9.71
CA GLU A 156 5.04 31.64 8.57
C GLU A 156 6.43 31.09 8.92
N ARG A 157 6.55 29.78 9.11
CA ARG A 157 7.82 29.08 9.00
C ARG A 157 7.67 27.81 8.18
N GLY A 158 8.10 27.93 6.93
CA GLY A 158 9.02 26.98 6.32
C GLY A 158 8.41 25.72 5.73
N PHE A 159 7.86 25.83 4.53
CA PHE A 159 7.61 24.70 3.63
C PHE A 159 8.91 24.21 2.90
N ASP A 160 10.10 24.70 3.28
CA ASP A 160 11.35 24.55 2.48
C ASP A 160 12.55 23.90 3.22
N GLN A 161 12.37 22.89 4.08
CA GLN A 161 13.53 22.21 4.72
C GLN A 161 13.48 20.67 4.75
N LEU A 162 12.98 20.02 3.69
CA LEU A 162 13.18 18.56 3.50
C LEU A 162 14.09 18.18 2.34
N PHE A 163 14.63 19.15 1.59
CA PHE A 163 15.58 18.90 0.52
C PHE A 163 16.68 19.97 0.54
N ASN A 164 17.81 19.67 1.18
CA ASN A 164 19.15 19.80 0.60
C ASN A 164 20.19 19.50 1.69
N GLY A 165 21.05 18.53 1.38
CA GLY A 165 22.23 18.23 2.14
C GLY A 165 23.35 19.21 1.87
N ASP A 166 24.30 19.14 2.79
CA ASP A 166 25.70 19.49 2.72
C ASP A 166 26.15 20.96 2.62
N GLU A 167 27.16 21.18 3.47
CA GLU A 167 28.28 22.13 3.42
C GLU A 167 28.25 23.42 4.26
N ALA A 168 29.46 23.64 4.82
CA ALA A 168 30.05 24.82 5.44
C ALA A 168 29.67 25.07 6.92
N GLN A 169 30.63 24.86 7.85
CA GLN A 169 31.57 25.87 8.38
C GLN A 169 30.82 26.96 9.18
N GLU A 170 31.17 27.37 10.39
CA GLU A 170 32.47 27.50 11.04
C GLU A 170 32.24 27.95 12.50
N ALA A 171 33.17 27.60 13.38
CA ALA A 171 33.75 28.42 14.45
C ALA A 171 32.93 28.93 15.68
N GLY A 172 33.64 28.96 16.82
CA GLY A 172 33.29 29.71 18.03
C GLY A 172 33.44 28.89 19.31
N ASP A 173 34.65 28.49 19.71
CA ASP A 173 35.57 29.29 20.53
C ASP A 173 35.11 29.44 22.00
N PHE A 174 35.64 28.60 22.89
CA PHE A 174 35.75 28.87 24.33
C PHE A 174 37.15 28.49 24.81
N LYS A 175 37.79 29.48 25.42
CA LYS A 175 39.20 29.57 25.80
C LYS A 175 39.56 28.83 27.09
N ASN A 176 40.82 28.34 27.11
CA ASN A 176 41.86 28.39 28.17
C ASN A 176 41.57 27.67 29.50
N GLU A 177 42.46 26.92 30.15
CA GLU A 177 43.92 27.02 30.42
C GLU A 177 44.42 25.59 30.80
N ASP A 178 45.50 25.07 30.22
CA ASP A 178 46.93 25.17 30.60
C ASP A 178 47.44 24.00 31.48
N ARG A 179 48.57 23.42 31.03
CA ARG A 179 49.52 22.46 31.63
C ARG A 179 49.09 20.99 31.74
N GLY A 180 49.84 20.01 31.27
CA GLY A 180 51.20 19.95 30.74
C GLY A 180 51.65 18.48 30.67
N ASP A 181 52.70 18.25 29.89
CA ASP A 181 53.54 17.04 29.81
C ASP A 181 53.02 15.81 29.03
N THR A 182 53.54 15.72 27.80
CA THR A 182 53.99 14.46 27.17
C THR A 182 55.51 14.39 27.34
N PRO A 183 56.15 13.21 27.39
CA PRO A 183 56.46 12.53 26.13
C PRO A 183 56.45 10.99 26.19
N ASN A 184 55.90 10.40 25.12
CA ASN A 184 56.58 9.44 24.24
C ASN A 184 57.10 8.11 24.85
N GLN A 185 56.57 6.97 24.39
CA GLN A 185 57.25 6.07 23.44
C GLN A 185 56.69 4.63 23.48
N SER A 186 56.55 4.10 22.26
CA SER A 186 56.60 2.68 21.83
C SER A 186 55.41 1.77 22.05
#